data_AF-A0A1J3GQA3-F1
#
_entry.id   AF-A0A1J3GQA3-F1
#
_cell.length_a   1.000
_cell.length_b   1.000
_cell.length_c   1.000
_cell.angle_alpha   90.00
_cell.angle_beta   90.00
_cell.angle_gamma   90.00
#
_symmetry.space_group_name_H-M   'P 1'
#
loop_
_entity.id
_entity.type
_entity.pdbx_description
1 polymer ?
#
loop_
_entity_poly.entity_id
_entity_poly.type
_entity_poly.pdbx_seq_one_letter_code
_entity_poly.pdbx_strand_id
1 'polypeptide(L)'
;SLGRVYLALATWARTCQVPSFDEYMELGLETAAMDDYASYSFIAMEECEEKPLYEWFESKPKIIQALSAVFRLGNDIATFEQEMSRGEIVNGVNCYMKQYDVTKEAAFEELKKMVSESYKIMMDEFVTSKAVPRQILVRVVNIAR
;
A
#
# COMPACT_ATOMS: atom_id res chain seq x y z
N SER A 1 -9.87 6.83 8.39
CA SER A 1 -10.90 5.99 7.77
C SER A 1 -10.79 6.16 6.27
N LEU A 2 -10.98 5.07 5.51
CA LEU A 2 -10.82 5.07 4.06
C LEU A 2 -11.60 6.18 3.35
N GLY A 3 -12.83 6.48 3.79
CA GLY A 3 -13.63 7.54 3.20
C GLY A 3 -12.97 8.93 3.22
N ARG A 4 -12.19 9.26 4.26
CA ARG A 4 -11.47 10.55 4.34
C ARG A 4 -10.31 10.63 3.35
N VAL A 5 -9.54 9.54 3.22
CA VAL A 5 -8.39 9.51 2.32
C VAL A 5 -8.81 9.45 0.86
N TYR A 6 -9.90 8.73 0.54
CA TYR A 6 -10.51 8.79 -0.81
C TYR A 6 -11.04 10.18 -1.13
N LEU A 7 -11.64 10.90 -0.16
CA LEU A 7 -12.07 12.28 -0.37
C LEU A 7 -10.89 13.21 -0.67
N ALA A 8 -9.74 13.01 -0.03
CA ALA A 8 -8.52 13.76 -0.31
C ALA A 8 -8.01 13.49 -1.73
N LEU A 9 -7.87 12.21 -2.12
CA LEU A 9 -7.49 11.82 -3.49
C LEU A 9 -8.45 12.38 -4.54
N ALA A 10 -9.76 12.27 -4.31
CA ALA A 10 -10.78 12.82 -5.22
C ALA A 10 -10.71 14.34 -5.32
N THR A 11 -10.31 15.03 -4.25
CA THR A 11 -10.12 16.47 -4.26
C THR A 11 -8.94 16.85 -5.14
N TRP A 12 -7.77 16.21 -4.96
CA TRP A 12 -6.60 16.42 -5.80
C TRP A 12 -6.88 16.11 -7.28
N ALA A 13 -7.55 15.00 -7.57
CA ALA A 13 -7.93 14.63 -8.93
C ALA A 13 -8.84 15.69 -9.57
N ARG A 14 -9.87 16.15 -8.86
CA ARG A 14 -10.83 17.14 -9.35
C ARG A 14 -10.21 18.53 -9.55
N THR A 15 -9.24 18.92 -8.72
CA THR A 15 -8.54 20.21 -8.84
C THR A 15 -7.31 20.13 -9.74
N CYS A 16 -7.06 18.98 -10.38
CA CYS A 16 -5.85 18.69 -11.15
C CYS A 16 -4.55 19.00 -10.38
N GLN A 17 -4.59 18.84 -9.06
CA GLN A 17 -3.43 19.07 -8.20
C GLN A 17 -2.68 17.76 -8.05
N VAL A 18 -1.54 17.65 -8.71
CA VAL A 18 -0.58 16.57 -8.44
C VAL A 18 0.19 16.95 -7.17
N PRO A 19 0.06 16.22 -6.05
CA PRO A 19 0.82 16.50 -4.83
C PRO A 19 2.31 16.15 -4.99
N SER A 20 3.12 16.34 -3.95
CA SER A 20 4.44 15.68 -3.90
C SER A 20 4.27 14.16 -3.79
N PHE A 21 5.30 13.40 -4.14
CA PHE A 21 5.32 11.95 -3.93
C PHE A 21 5.19 11.60 -2.45
N ASP A 22 5.87 12.35 -1.56
CA ASP A 22 5.81 12.08 -0.13
C ASP A 22 4.40 12.32 0.44
N GLU A 23 3.75 13.43 0.08
CA GLU A 23 2.36 13.73 0.44
C GLU A 23 1.40 12.69 -0.13
N TYR A 24 1.63 12.25 -1.37
CA TYR A 24 0.85 11.19 -2.01
C TYR A 24 0.98 9.89 -1.21
N MET A 25 2.19 9.50 -0.84
CA MET A 25 2.46 8.21 -0.18
C MET A 25 1.88 8.15 1.23
N GLU A 26 1.87 9.25 1.99
CA GLU A 26 1.20 9.31 3.30
C GLU A 26 -0.27 8.89 3.21
N LEU A 27 -0.97 9.33 2.16
CA LEU A 27 -2.36 8.96 1.89
C LEU A 27 -2.49 7.63 1.11
N GLY A 28 -1.57 7.37 0.20
CA GLY A 28 -1.54 6.22 -0.71
C GLY A 28 -1.40 4.89 0.03
N LEU A 29 -0.66 4.88 1.14
CA LEU A 29 -0.54 3.71 2.01
C LEU A 29 -1.84 3.40 2.76
N GLU A 30 -2.59 4.43 3.19
CA GLU A 30 -3.91 4.22 3.80
C GLU A 30 -4.94 3.79 2.75
N THR A 31 -4.92 4.36 1.55
CA THR A 31 -5.86 4.01 0.46
C THR A 31 -5.57 2.66 -0.17
N ALA A 32 -4.41 2.06 0.11
CA ALA A 32 -4.13 0.67 -0.21
C ALA A 32 -5.08 -0.28 0.52
N ALA A 33 -5.57 0.07 1.71
CA ALA A 33 -6.53 -0.72 2.49
C ALA A 33 -6.07 -2.18 2.73
N MET A 34 -4.77 -2.42 2.85
CA MET A 34 -4.24 -3.78 2.99
C MET A 34 -4.47 -4.36 4.39
N ASP A 35 -4.64 -3.51 5.40
CA ASP A 35 -5.16 -3.88 6.71
C ASP A 35 -6.60 -4.40 6.62
N ASP A 36 -7.50 -3.65 5.97
CA ASP A 36 -8.88 -4.07 5.74
C ASP A 36 -8.93 -5.36 4.92
N TYR A 37 -8.16 -5.46 3.84
CA TYR A 37 -8.12 -6.65 2.99
C TYR A 37 -7.58 -7.89 3.73
N ALA A 38 -6.54 -7.72 4.55
CA ALA A 38 -6.06 -8.79 5.42
C ALA A 38 -7.14 -9.20 6.44
N SER A 39 -7.85 -8.23 7.03
CA SER A 39 -8.90 -8.49 8.02
C SER A 39 -10.03 -9.36 7.45
N TYR A 40 -10.44 -9.13 6.20
CA TYR A 40 -11.46 -9.95 5.52
C TYR A 40 -11.05 -11.41 5.41
N SER A 41 -9.75 -11.68 5.26
CA SER A 41 -9.22 -13.04 5.19
C SER A 41 -9.25 -13.79 6.54
N PHE A 42 -9.41 -13.06 7.65
CA PHE A 42 -9.39 -13.60 9.01
C PHE A 42 -10.78 -13.86 9.57
N ILE A 43 -11.84 -13.25 9.03
CA ILE A 43 -13.22 -13.38 9.52
C ILE A 43 -13.67 -14.85 9.59
N ALA A 44 -13.19 -15.69 8.68
CA ALA A 44 -13.54 -17.12 8.62
C ALA A 44 -12.54 -18.03 9.36
N MET A 45 -11.59 -17.49 10.11
CA MET A 45 -10.56 -18.27 10.81
C MET A 45 -10.94 -18.50 12.27
N GLU A 46 -11.20 -19.76 12.62
CA GLU A 46 -11.46 -20.20 14.01
C GLU A 46 -10.18 -20.22 14.87
N GLU A 47 -9.02 -20.12 14.24
CA GLU A 47 -7.70 -20.37 14.84
C GLU A 47 -7.11 -19.13 15.54
N CYS A 48 -7.83 -18.00 15.57
CA CYS A 48 -7.34 -16.74 16.15
C CYS A 48 -8.38 -16.08 17.04
N GLU A 49 -7.97 -15.75 18.27
CA GLU A 49 -8.78 -14.93 19.16
C GLU A 49 -8.90 -13.51 18.60
N GLU A 50 -10.13 -12.99 18.55
CA GLU A 50 -10.43 -11.69 17.94
C GLU A 50 -9.66 -10.53 18.61
N LYS A 51 -9.55 -10.55 19.95
CA LYS A 51 -8.96 -9.44 20.70
C LYS A 51 -7.45 -9.27 20.45
N PRO A 52 -6.59 -10.30 20.58
CA PRO A 52 -5.17 -10.19 20.23
C PRO A 52 -4.95 -9.80 18.76
N LEU A 53 -5.80 -10.29 17.84
CA LEU A 53 -5.71 -9.94 16.44
C LEU A 53 -6.03 -8.45 16.21
N TYR A 54 -7.09 -7.94 16.85
CA TYR A 54 -7.45 -6.54 16.78
C TYR A 54 -6.37 -5.63 17.38
N GLU A 55 -5.82 -5.97 18.54
CA GLU A 55 -4.71 -5.25 19.17
C GLU A 55 -3.46 -5.24 18.26
N TRP A 56 -3.20 -6.35 17.57
CA TRP A 56 -2.12 -6.42 16.59
C TRP A 56 -2.36 -5.49 15.39
N PHE A 57 -3.58 -5.41 14.86
CA PHE A 57 -3.90 -4.45 13.79
C PHE A 57 -3.77 -2.99 14.21
N GLU A 58 -4.31 -2.63 15.38
CA GLU A 58 -4.22 -1.27 15.93
C GLU A 58 -2.76 -0.84 16.17
N SER A 59 -1.85 -1.79 16.41
CA SER A 59 -0.41 -1.53 16.50
C SER A 59 0.24 -1.11 15.17
N LYS A 60 -0.51 -1.14 14.06
CA LYS A 60 -0.05 -0.86 12.69
C LYS A 60 1.21 -1.66 12.33
N PRO A 61 1.11 -3.00 12.26
CA PRO A 61 2.28 -3.86 12.20
C PRO A 61 3.06 -3.63 10.91
N LYS A 62 4.39 -3.63 11.01
CA LYS A 62 5.29 -3.26 9.91
C LYS A 62 5.09 -4.15 8.67
N ILE A 63 4.71 -5.42 8.85
CA ILE A 63 4.37 -6.33 7.75
C ILE A 63 3.18 -5.82 6.90
N ILE A 64 2.17 -5.21 7.54
CA ILE A 64 1.00 -4.65 6.84
C ILE A 64 1.37 -3.33 6.17
N GLN A 65 2.17 -2.48 6.82
CA GLN A 65 2.68 -1.25 6.19
C GLN A 65 3.49 -1.56 4.93
N ALA A 66 4.36 -2.57 5.01
CA ALA A 66 5.14 -3.04 3.88
C ALA A 66 4.27 -3.63 2.76
N LEU A 67 3.23 -4.40 3.12
CA LEU A 67 2.23 -4.89 2.17
C LEU A 67 1.48 -3.73 1.47
N SER A 68 1.05 -2.70 2.21
CA SER A 68 0.44 -1.49 1.63
C SER A 68 1.34 -0.82 0.62
N ALA A 69 2.64 -0.70 0.91
CA ALA A 69 3.61 -0.12 -0.02
C ALA A 69 3.80 -0.96 -1.28
N VAL A 70 3.92 -2.30 -1.14
CA VAL A 70 3.99 -3.23 -2.26
C VAL A 70 2.76 -3.09 -3.16
N PHE A 71 1.56 -3.11 -2.56
CA PHE A 71 0.31 -3.01 -3.30
C PHE A 71 0.17 -1.66 -4.00
N ARG A 72 0.31 -0.54 -3.27
CA ARG A 72 0.10 0.81 -3.81
C ARG A 72 1.04 1.10 -4.98
N LEU A 73 2.34 0.93 -4.78
CA LEU A 73 3.34 1.23 -5.80
C LEU A 73 3.24 0.26 -6.98
N GLY A 74 3.01 -1.03 -6.71
CA GLY A 74 2.82 -2.03 -7.75
C GLY A 74 1.56 -1.75 -8.59
N ASN A 75 0.47 -1.35 -7.95
CA ASN A 75 -0.77 -0.95 -8.60
C ASN A 75 -0.52 0.26 -9.52
N ASP A 76 0.00 1.36 -8.98
CA ASP A 76 0.24 2.59 -9.74
C ASP A 76 1.16 2.37 -10.97
N ILE A 77 2.18 1.51 -10.85
CA ILE A 77 3.02 1.13 -12.01
C ILE A 77 2.20 0.34 -13.04
N ALA A 78 1.43 -0.65 -12.59
CA ALA A 78 0.71 -1.58 -13.47
C ALA A 78 -0.48 -0.92 -14.17
N THR A 79 -1.15 0.03 -13.50
CA THR A 79 -2.35 0.72 -14.02
C THR A 79 -2.05 2.07 -14.64
N PHE A 80 -0.80 2.56 -14.60
CA PHE A 80 -0.42 3.90 -15.06
C PHE A 80 -1.05 4.31 -16.40
N GLU A 81 -0.85 3.53 -17.47
CA GLU A 81 -1.35 3.88 -18.80
C GLU A 81 -2.89 3.91 -18.84
N GLN A 82 -3.55 3.04 -18.06
CA GLN A 82 -5.00 3.01 -17.94
C GLN A 82 -5.52 4.23 -17.17
N GLU A 83 -4.88 4.60 -16.07
CA GLU A 83 -5.19 5.79 -15.26
C GLU A 83 -5.04 7.06 -16.11
N MET A 84 -3.93 7.18 -16.84
CA MET A 84 -3.68 8.30 -17.75
C MET A 84 -4.74 8.38 -18.85
N SER A 85 -5.21 7.25 -19.39
CA SER A 85 -6.28 7.23 -20.39
C SER A 85 -7.63 7.74 -19.86
N ARG A 86 -7.86 7.64 -18.53
CA ARG A 86 -9.05 8.15 -17.84
C ARG A 86 -8.88 9.59 -17.34
N GLY A 87 -7.70 10.19 -17.50
CA GLY A 87 -7.36 11.51 -16.94
C GLY A 87 -7.06 11.49 -15.44
N GLU A 88 -6.80 10.32 -14.87
CA GLU A 88 -6.44 10.16 -13.45
C GLU A 88 -4.95 10.47 -13.27
N ILE A 89 -4.63 11.75 -13.07
CA ILE A 89 -3.24 12.22 -13.00
C ILE A 89 -2.59 12.07 -11.61
N VAL A 90 -3.37 11.72 -10.58
CA VAL A 90 -2.91 11.60 -9.19
C VAL A 90 -2.58 10.14 -8.88
N ASN A 91 -1.37 9.74 -9.26
CA ASN A 91 -0.79 8.43 -8.98
C ASN A 91 0.69 8.57 -8.58
N GLY A 92 1.25 7.53 -7.95
CA GLY A 92 2.61 7.55 -7.43
C GLY A 92 3.66 7.86 -8.49
N VAL A 93 3.49 7.36 -9.73
CA VAL A 93 4.43 7.63 -10.83
C VAL A 93 4.47 9.14 -11.15
N ASN A 94 3.32 9.76 -11.39
CA ASN A 94 3.24 11.18 -11.72
C ASN A 94 3.72 12.06 -10.56
N CYS A 95 3.40 11.70 -9.32
CA CYS A 95 3.87 12.44 -8.14
C CYS A 95 5.40 12.34 -8.02
N TYR A 96 5.98 11.16 -8.30
CA TYR A 96 7.43 10.97 -8.30
C TYR A 96 8.13 11.76 -9.41
N MET A 97 7.62 11.67 -10.65
CA MET A 97 8.12 12.44 -11.79
C MET A 97 8.10 13.94 -11.49
N LYS A 98 7.00 14.44 -10.91
CA LYS A 98 6.85 15.85 -10.55
C LYS A 98 7.82 16.30 -9.46
N GLN A 99 7.98 15.51 -8.39
CA GLN A 99 8.81 15.89 -7.26
C GLN A 99 10.31 15.90 -7.60
N TYR A 100 10.76 14.92 -8.39
CA TYR A 100 12.18 14.72 -8.68
C TYR A 100 12.61 15.20 -10.07
N ASP A 101 11.68 15.72 -10.88
CA ASP A 101 11.91 16.17 -12.27
C ASP A 101 12.59 15.09 -13.13
N VAL A 102 12.04 13.89 -13.09
CA VAL A 102 12.57 12.70 -13.79
C VAL A 102 11.60 12.18 -14.85
N THR A 103 12.13 11.39 -15.78
CA THR A 103 11.30 10.73 -16.80
C THR A 103 10.43 9.64 -16.19
N LYS A 104 9.42 9.21 -16.94
CA LYS A 104 8.55 8.08 -16.56
C LYS A 104 9.36 6.81 -16.30
N GLU A 105 10.35 6.53 -17.13
CA GLU A 105 11.18 5.33 -17.05
C GLU A 105 12.01 5.33 -15.77
N ALA A 106 12.60 6.47 -15.42
CA ALA A 106 13.35 6.63 -14.18
C ALA A 106 12.43 6.49 -12.94
N ALA A 107 11.24 7.08 -12.98
CA ALA A 107 10.24 6.91 -11.92
C ALA A 107 9.81 5.43 -11.79
N PHE A 108 9.53 4.76 -12.90
CA PHE A 108 9.19 3.33 -12.92
C PHE A 108 10.30 2.47 -12.31
N GLU A 109 11.56 2.74 -12.64
CA GLU A 109 12.70 2.02 -12.09
C GLU A 109 12.78 2.19 -10.57
N GLU A 110 12.63 3.42 -10.09
CA GLU A 110 12.75 3.71 -8.66
C GLU A 110 11.58 3.14 -7.85
N LEU A 111 10.35 3.29 -8.33
CA LEU A 111 9.19 2.69 -7.67
C LEU A 111 9.29 1.14 -7.62
N LYS A 112 9.86 0.50 -8.65
CA LYS A 112 10.15 -0.95 -8.62
C LYS A 112 11.18 -1.34 -7.56
N LYS A 113 12.19 -0.50 -7.31
CA LYS A 113 13.14 -0.70 -6.20
C LYS A 113 12.42 -0.60 -4.87
N MET A 114 11.60 0.44 -4.67
CA MET A 114 10.80 0.62 -3.46
C MET A 114 9.84 -0.56 -3.19
N VAL A 115 9.19 -1.09 -4.25
CA VAL A 115 8.38 -2.32 -4.15
C VAL A 115 9.24 -3.49 -3.67
N SER A 116 10.42 -3.68 -4.28
CA SER A 116 11.33 -4.78 -3.93
C SER A 116 11.86 -4.67 -2.49
N GLU A 117 12.14 -3.46 -2.03
CA GLU A 117 12.57 -3.19 -0.65
C GLU A 117 11.44 -3.43 0.36
N SER A 118 10.23 -2.95 0.05
CA SER A 118 9.05 -3.19 0.88
C SER A 118 8.73 -4.69 0.96
N TYR A 119 8.86 -5.42 -0.14
CA TYR A 119 8.70 -6.87 -0.15
C TYR A 119 9.72 -7.58 0.75
N LYS A 120 10.99 -7.14 0.74
CA LYS A 120 12.02 -7.67 1.66
C LYS A 120 11.67 -7.42 3.12
N ILE A 121 11.19 -6.22 3.45
CA ILE A 121 10.73 -5.88 4.81
C ILE A 121 9.57 -6.80 5.23
N MET A 122 8.58 -6.99 4.36
CA MET A 122 7.45 -7.87 4.62
C MET A 122 7.90 -9.32 4.88
N MET A 123 8.86 -9.82 4.09
CA MET A 123 9.42 -11.16 4.27
C MET A 123 10.26 -11.31 5.55
N ASP A 124 11.01 -10.28 5.94
CA ASP A 124 11.75 -10.27 7.20
C ASP A 124 10.79 -10.31 8.40
N GLU A 125 9.77 -9.46 8.42
CA GLU A 125 8.72 -9.47 9.46
C GLU A 125 7.97 -10.79 9.49
N PHE A 126 7.70 -11.39 8.33
CA PHE A 126 7.14 -12.73 8.26
C PHE A 126 8.03 -13.74 8.99
N VAL A 127 9.35 -13.72 8.81
CA VAL A 127 10.25 -14.70 9.45
C VAL A 127 10.45 -14.42 10.94
N THR A 128 10.51 -13.15 11.35
CA THR A 128 10.92 -12.74 12.70
C THR A 128 9.76 -12.56 13.68
N SER A 129 8.57 -12.18 13.19
CA SER A 129 7.43 -11.86 14.05
C SER A 129 6.83 -13.08 14.74
N LYS A 130 6.52 -12.90 16.03
CA LYS A 130 5.80 -13.86 16.89
C LYS A 130 4.56 -13.24 17.52
N ALA A 131 4.15 -12.06 17.05
CA ALA A 131 3.07 -11.28 17.66
C ALA A 131 1.68 -11.92 17.44
N VAL A 132 1.53 -12.72 16.39
CA VAL A 132 0.28 -13.41 16.01
C VAL A 132 0.59 -14.83 15.51
N PRO A 133 -0.41 -15.73 15.47
CA PRO A 133 -0.24 -17.06 14.91
C PRO A 133 0.31 -17.03 13.48
N ARG A 134 1.12 -18.04 13.14
CA ARG A 134 1.78 -18.13 11.83
C ARG A 134 0.81 -18.02 10.65
N GLN A 135 -0.38 -18.60 10.78
CA GLN A 135 -1.39 -18.62 9.73
C GLN A 135 -1.87 -17.19 9.36
N ILE A 136 -1.93 -16.27 10.33
CA ILE A 136 -2.26 -14.86 10.10
C ILE A 136 -1.21 -14.21 9.21
N LEU A 137 0.08 -14.36 9.55
CA LEU A 137 1.19 -13.82 8.76
C LEU A 137 1.25 -14.44 7.34
N VAL A 138 0.89 -15.72 7.20
CA VAL A 138 0.84 -16.39 5.87
C VAL A 138 -0.19 -15.74 4.96
N ARG A 139 -1.36 -15.32 5.47
CA ARG A 139 -2.36 -14.63 4.63
C ARG A 139 -1.84 -13.29 4.13
N VAL A 140 -1.17 -12.52 4.99
CA VAL A 140 -0.57 -11.23 4.63
C VAL A 140 0.42 -11.41 3.48
N VAL A 141 1.35 -12.36 3.59
CA VAL A 141 2.33 -12.63 2.53
C VAL A 141 1.68 -13.16 1.26
N ASN A 142 0.61 -13.95 1.36
CA ASN A 142 -0.10 -14.46 0.19
C ASN A 142 -0.86 -13.38 -0.58
N ILE A 143 -1.24 -12.26 0.04
CA ILE A 143 -1.84 -11.12 -0.66
C ILE A 143 -0.82 -10.47 -1.61
N ALA A 144 0.47 -10.45 -1.24
CA ALA A 144 1.53 -9.86 -2.04
C ALA A 144 2.05 -10.76 -3.19
N ARG A 145 1.60 -12.02 -3.25
CA ARG A 145 2.05 -13.02 -4.25
C ARG A 145 1.11 -13.04 -5.44
#